data_AF-A0A7J7JYB8-F1
#
_entry.id   AF-A0A7J7JYB8-F1
#
_cell.length_a   1.000
_cell.length_b   1.000
_cell.length_c   1.000
_cell.angle_alpha   90.00
_cell.angle_beta   90.00
_cell.angle_gamma   90.00
#
_symmetry.space_group_name_H-M   'P 1'
#
loop_
_entity.id
_entity.type
_entity.pdbx_description
1 polymer ?
#
loop_
_entity_poly.entity_id
_entity_poly.type
_entity_poly.pdbx_seq_one_letter_code
_entity_poly.pdbx_strand_id
1 'polypeptide(L)'
;MDESKRALKEQFVSHLNGTTWIEVDFIQLVQPLCTLLFSSFCCFIFQGHKVNRHEFAHTLAGKSLMYVVDFGLCVIPLLATLTVFADHYMALTQTMLAMALLFLATTCTNFKYNSLKEVMNKTVDKTDRSYISWYRAYVNVLTAICILAVDFKMYPRRLAKTETFGTGLMDIFVGAFIMCNSIVCKEATDSTMELRGFSEKLASLKKVLRTSLPLTILGVARLISTKSSNYQEHVTEYGVHWNFFLTLAAVRLLCTAMLCVLKPSKAALLSVSFAATYQYLLSHKLQEYILREGGRHSDLLSANREGIFSLLGYMSLYFAGVTIGRIIFQKKRMTWGDNFKLALQLLLLSGISLLGMLVARAYGIDVSRRMANLTFILWTIHHSALVVAAMLAVFLLHQLIDLVFTGYTMLYY
;
A
#
# COMPACT_ATOMS: atom_id res chain seq x y z
N MET A 1 -23.29 -2.88 27.82
CA MET A 1 -21.85 -2.57 28.02
C MET A 1 -21.81 -1.42 29.01
N ASP A 2 -21.15 -1.61 30.15
CA ASP A 2 -21.11 -0.65 31.27
C ASP A 2 -20.60 0.73 30.79
N GLU A 3 -21.32 1.81 31.03
CA GLU A 3 -20.99 3.17 30.52
C GLU A 3 -19.61 3.64 30.97
N SER A 4 -19.16 3.21 32.16
CA SER A 4 -17.81 3.48 32.67
C SER A 4 -16.71 2.79 31.85
N LYS A 5 -16.88 1.51 31.49
CA LYS A 5 -15.94 0.78 30.62
C LYS A 5 -15.89 1.37 29.22
N ARG A 6 -17.03 1.90 28.76
CA ARG A 6 -17.16 2.61 27.48
C ARG A 6 -16.36 3.92 27.48
N ALA A 7 -16.55 4.76 28.49
CA ALA A 7 -15.80 6.01 28.65
C ALA A 7 -14.28 5.78 28.78
N LEU A 8 -13.85 4.74 29.51
CA LEU A 8 -12.45 4.35 29.60
C LEU A 8 -11.87 3.89 28.26
N LYS A 9 -12.66 3.18 27.44
CA LYS A 9 -12.24 2.79 26.08
C LYS A 9 -12.13 4.01 25.16
N GLU A 10 -13.00 4.99 25.30
CA GLU A 10 -12.91 6.26 24.54
C GLU A 10 -11.68 7.08 24.91
N GLN A 11 -11.44 7.28 26.21
CA GLN A 11 -10.25 7.98 26.69
C GLN A 11 -8.96 7.29 26.23
N PHE A 12 -8.97 5.96 26.13
CA PHE A 12 -7.83 5.18 25.66
C PHE A 12 -7.54 5.33 24.16
N VAL A 13 -8.51 5.78 23.35
CA VAL A 13 -8.40 5.90 21.89
C VAL A 13 -8.37 7.36 21.43
N SER A 14 -8.66 8.32 22.31
CA SER A 14 -8.66 9.77 22.01
C SER A 14 -7.28 10.44 22.08
N HIS A 15 -7.17 11.59 21.41
CA HIS A 15 -6.05 12.55 21.43
C HIS A 15 -4.70 12.01 20.95
N LEU A 16 -4.73 11.16 19.93
CA LEU A 16 -3.53 10.59 19.33
C LEU A 16 -2.99 11.52 18.22
N ASN A 17 -1.79 12.06 18.44
CA ASN A 17 -1.06 12.89 17.47
C ASN A 17 -0.12 12.09 16.54
N GLY A 18 -0.13 10.75 16.68
CA GLY A 18 0.65 9.84 15.85
C GLY A 18 2.12 9.78 16.24
N THR A 19 2.96 9.45 15.27
CA THR A 19 4.43 9.47 15.37
C THR A 19 5.05 10.30 14.24
N THR A 20 6.37 10.24 14.06
CA THR A 20 7.07 10.86 12.93
C THR A 20 6.87 10.06 11.64
N TRP A 21 6.78 10.76 10.51
CA TRP A 21 6.73 10.13 9.18
C TRP A 21 7.94 9.22 8.93
N ILE A 22 9.12 9.57 9.48
CA ILE A 22 10.34 8.78 9.41
C ILE A 22 10.16 7.40 10.06
N GLU A 23 9.62 7.35 11.29
CA GLU A 23 9.35 6.07 11.96
C GLU A 23 8.40 5.21 11.14
N VAL A 24 7.35 5.80 10.56
CA VAL A 24 6.40 5.07 9.69
C VAL A 24 7.12 4.48 8.47
N ASP A 25 7.99 5.25 7.80
CA ASP A 25 8.72 4.77 6.64
C ASP A 25 9.69 3.63 7.00
N PHE A 26 10.42 3.72 8.12
CA PHE A 26 11.30 2.65 8.59
C PHE A 26 10.53 1.36 8.94
N ILE A 27 9.41 1.47 9.65
CA ILE A 27 8.56 0.32 9.98
C ILE A 27 8.06 -0.36 8.71
N GLN A 28 7.74 0.40 7.67
CA GLN A 28 7.20 -0.18 6.44
C GLN A 28 8.30 -0.77 5.56
N LEU A 29 9.55 -0.30 5.65
CA LEU A 29 10.71 -0.97 5.03
C LEU A 29 11.01 -2.36 5.63
N VAL A 30 10.36 -2.76 6.73
CA VAL A 30 10.41 -4.16 7.22
C VAL A 30 9.78 -5.13 6.20
N GLN A 31 8.80 -4.70 5.40
CA GLN A 31 8.15 -5.55 4.39
C GLN A 31 9.12 -6.09 3.33
N PRO A 32 9.90 -5.27 2.61
CA PRO A 32 10.88 -5.80 1.65
C PRO A 32 11.97 -6.62 2.36
N LEU A 33 12.33 -6.29 3.60
CA LEU A 33 13.29 -7.09 4.38
C LEU A 33 12.76 -8.48 4.73
N CYS A 34 11.47 -8.62 5.06
CA CYS A 34 10.81 -9.90 5.27
C CYS A 34 10.92 -10.77 4.01
N THR A 35 10.59 -10.21 2.85
CA THR A 35 10.69 -10.91 1.56
C THR A 35 12.13 -11.31 1.23
N LEU A 36 13.09 -10.42 1.51
CA LEU A 36 14.50 -10.70 1.32
C LEU A 36 14.97 -11.85 2.23
N LEU A 37 14.61 -11.81 3.50
CA LEU A 37 14.94 -12.85 4.48
C LEU A 37 14.35 -14.21 4.07
N PHE A 38 13.06 -14.24 3.71
CA PHE A 38 12.40 -15.44 3.21
C PHE A 38 13.09 -16.00 1.96
N SER A 39 13.38 -15.14 0.98
CA SER A 39 14.02 -15.54 -0.27
C SER A 39 15.42 -16.10 -0.04
N SER A 40 16.25 -15.41 0.75
CA SER A 40 17.59 -15.89 1.12
C SER A 40 17.55 -17.20 1.91
N PHE A 41 16.61 -17.34 2.84
CA PHE A 41 16.43 -18.57 3.61
C PHE A 41 16.03 -19.75 2.71
N CYS A 42 15.10 -19.55 1.76
CA CYS A 42 14.76 -20.57 0.78
C CYS A 42 15.98 -20.98 -0.05
N CYS A 43 16.77 -20.02 -0.56
CA CYS A 43 17.99 -20.32 -1.31
C CYS A 43 18.99 -21.16 -0.49
N PHE A 44 19.15 -20.84 0.80
CA PHE A 44 20.01 -21.57 1.73
C PHE A 44 19.53 -23.01 1.96
N ILE A 45 18.24 -23.23 2.24
CA ILE A 45 17.71 -24.57 2.53
C ILE A 45 17.76 -25.49 1.29
N PHE A 46 17.41 -24.96 0.12
CA PHE A 46 17.43 -25.74 -1.13
C PHE A 46 18.82 -25.80 -1.77
N GLN A 47 19.85 -25.25 -1.11
CA GLN A 47 21.23 -25.34 -1.55
C GLN A 47 21.69 -26.81 -1.55
N GLY A 48 22.33 -27.25 -2.64
CA GLY A 48 22.98 -28.57 -2.74
C GLY A 48 22.04 -29.79 -2.86
N HIS A 49 20.73 -29.63 -2.70
CA HIS A 49 19.79 -30.73 -2.90
C HIS A 49 19.41 -30.84 -4.39
N LYS A 50 19.59 -32.03 -5.00
CA LYS A 50 19.04 -32.38 -6.32
C LYS A 50 17.51 -32.43 -6.36
N VAL A 51 16.85 -32.19 -5.23
CA VAL A 51 15.40 -32.15 -5.13
C VAL A 51 14.95 -30.89 -5.85
N ASN A 52 14.25 -31.07 -6.97
CA ASN A 52 13.57 -29.98 -7.66
C ASN A 52 12.66 -29.27 -6.65
N ARG A 53 12.94 -28.00 -6.33
CA ARG A 53 12.09 -27.16 -5.45
C ARG A 53 10.61 -27.26 -5.85
N HIS A 54 10.35 -27.34 -7.15
CA HIS A 54 9.02 -27.55 -7.73
C HIS A 54 8.38 -28.86 -7.26
N GLU A 55 9.10 -29.98 -7.34
CA GLU A 55 8.58 -31.30 -6.96
C GLU A 55 8.31 -31.40 -5.46
N PHE A 56 9.22 -30.88 -4.63
CA PHE A 56 9.01 -30.79 -3.17
C PHE A 56 7.82 -29.88 -2.82
N ALA A 57 7.72 -28.71 -3.43
CA ALA A 57 6.65 -27.75 -3.17
C ALA A 57 5.27 -28.22 -3.68
N HIS A 58 5.20 -29.24 -4.53
CA HIS A 58 3.94 -29.88 -4.90
C HIS A 58 3.48 -30.97 -3.95
N THR A 59 4.37 -31.52 -3.11
CA THR A 59 3.98 -32.46 -2.05
C THR A 59 3.18 -31.76 -0.95
N LEU A 60 2.24 -32.48 -0.32
CA LEU A 60 1.43 -31.93 0.78
C LEU A 60 2.31 -31.47 1.96
N ALA A 61 3.34 -32.26 2.30
CA ALA A 61 4.28 -31.92 3.35
C ALA A 61 5.12 -30.68 3.01
N GLY A 62 5.59 -30.55 1.76
CA GLY A 62 6.32 -29.38 1.29
C GLY A 62 5.47 -28.11 1.28
N LYS A 63 4.20 -28.18 0.85
CA LYS A 63 3.27 -27.04 0.90
C LYS A 63 3.05 -26.55 2.33
N SER A 64 2.76 -27.47 3.25
CA SER A 64 2.55 -27.14 4.66
C SER A 64 3.80 -26.52 5.30
N LEU A 65 4.98 -27.08 5.01
CA LEU A 65 6.24 -26.54 5.51
C LEU A 65 6.52 -25.13 4.96
N MET A 66 6.36 -24.93 3.65
CA MET A 66 6.59 -23.62 3.03
C MET A 66 5.60 -22.57 3.55
N TYR A 67 4.35 -22.95 3.84
CA TYR A 67 3.38 -22.07 4.47
C TYR A 67 3.80 -21.65 5.89
N VAL A 68 4.27 -22.60 6.71
CA VAL A 68 4.74 -22.30 8.06
C VAL A 68 5.99 -21.40 8.03
N VAL A 69 6.91 -21.65 7.10
CA VAL A 69 8.11 -20.82 6.89
C VAL A 69 7.73 -19.41 6.42
N ASP A 70 6.82 -19.29 5.45
CA ASP A 70 6.32 -18.01 4.96
C ASP A 70 5.64 -17.21 6.09
N PHE A 71 4.74 -17.84 6.85
CA PHE A 71 4.13 -17.20 8.02
C PHE A 71 5.18 -16.76 9.05
N GLY A 72 6.16 -17.62 9.35
CA GLY A 72 7.20 -17.38 10.33
C GLY A 72 8.19 -16.27 9.95
N LEU A 73 8.52 -16.13 8.66
CA LEU A 73 9.51 -15.15 8.18
C LEU A 73 8.89 -13.88 7.59
N CYS A 74 7.64 -13.93 7.11
CA CYS A 74 6.97 -12.79 6.49
C CYS A 74 5.92 -12.13 7.39
N VAL A 75 5.24 -12.87 8.27
CA VAL A 75 4.14 -12.32 9.10
C VAL A 75 4.57 -12.04 10.54
N ILE A 76 5.24 -13.00 11.20
CA ILE A 76 5.66 -12.86 12.59
C ILE A 76 6.59 -11.64 12.80
N PRO A 77 7.59 -11.35 11.96
CA PRO A 77 8.45 -10.19 12.16
C PRO A 77 7.70 -8.86 12.05
N LEU A 78 6.68 -8.78 11.18
CA LEU A 78 5.81 -7.61 11.09
C LEU A 78 4.98 -7.45 12.36
N LEU A 79 4.34 -8.52 12.84
CA LEU A 79 3.60 -8.49 14.10
C LEU A 79 4.49 -8.07 15.27
N ALA A 80 5.70 -8.64 15.36
CA ALA A 80 6.70 -8.32 16.37
C ALA A 80 7.07 -6.83 16.32
N THR A 81 7.33 -6.29 15.13
CA THR A 81 7.67 -4.87 14.91
C THR A 81 6.53 -3.95 15.32
N LEU A 82 5.28 -4.36 15.13
CA LEU A 82 4.10 -3.55 15.45
C LEU A 82 3.61 -3.71 16.88
N THR A 83 4.21 -4.61 17.68
CA THR A 83 3.75 -4.89 19.04
C THR A 83 4.93 -4.93 20.02
N VAL A 84 5.42 -6.11 20.37
CA VAL A 84 6.41 -6.33 21.44
C VAL A 84 7.74 -5.60 21.16
N PHE A 85 8.15 -5.49 19.90
CA PHE A 85 9.39 -4.83 19.50
C PHE A 85 9.17 -3.44 18.89
N ALA A 86 8.01 -2.82 19.11
CA ALA A 86 7.72 -1.50 18.55
C ALA A 86 8.72 -0.42 18.95
N ASP A 87 9.27 -0.46 20.17
CA ASP A 87 10.29 0.51 20.61
C ASP A 87 11.72 0.15 20.13
N HIS A 88 11.90 -1.09 19.63
CA HIS A 88 13.18 -1.63 19.18
C HIS A 88 13.16 -2.03 17.69
N TYR A 89 12.28 -1.41 16.89
CA TYR A 89 12.07 -1.75 15.48
C TYR A 89 13.36 -1.63 14.64
N MET A 90 14.26 -0.70 14.98
CA MET A 90 15.57 -0.56 14.32
C MET A 90 16.48 -1.78 14.58
N ALA A 91 16.53 -2.28 15.81
CA ALA A 91 17.33 -3.45 16.14
C ALA A 91 16.78 -4.70 15.43
N LEU A 92 15.45 -4.83 15.37
CA LEU A 92 14.80 -5.94 14.66
C LEU A 92 15.07 -5.90 13.14
N THR A 93 14.98 -4.72 12.51
CA THR A 93 15.31 -4.59 11.08
C THR A 93 16.77 -4.88 10.77
N GLN A 94 17.71 -4.42 11.61
CA GLN A 94 19.13 -4.70 11.48
C GLN A 94 19.45 -6.19 11.61
N THR A 95 18.85 -6.87 12.60
CA THR A 95 19.05 -8.32 12.78
C THR A 95 18.47 -9.12 11.62
N MET A 96 17.28 -8.77 11.11
CA MET A 96 16.71 -9.39 9.91
C MET A 96 17.60 -9.20 8.68
N LEU A 97 18.12 -8.00 8.46
CA LEU A 97 19.04 -7.72 7.36
C LEU A 97 20.33 -8.54 7.51
N ALA A 98 20.92 -8.57 8.70
CA ALA A 98 22.13 -9.35 8.96
C ALA A 98 21.91 -10.85 8.70
N MET A 99 20.78 -11.41 9.15
CA MET A 99 20.41 -12.81 8.87
C MET A 99 20.24 -13.07 7.37
N ALA A 100 19.54 -12.18 6.66
CA ALA A 100 19.33 -12.33 5.22
C ALA A 100 20.66 -12.28 4.43
N LEU A 101 21.58 -11.39 4.84
CA LEU A 101 22.92 -11.30 4.26
C LEU A 101 23.79 -12.51 4.59
N LEU A 102 23.67 -13.08 5.79
CA LEU A 102 24.38 -14.30 6.19
C LEU A 102 23.93 -15.51 5.37
N PHE A 103 22.62 -15.70 5.19
CA PHE A 103 22.08 -16.75 4.31
C PHE A 103 22.52 -16.56 2.86
N LEU A 104 22.56 -15.32 2.39
CA LEU A 104 23.05 -15.02 1.06
C LEU A 104 24.55 -15.34 0.91
N ALA A 105 25.38 -14.90 1.86
CA ALA A 105 26.82 -15.12 1.83
C ALA A 105 27.19 -16.60 1.84
N THR A 106 26.53 -17.40 2.69
CA THR A 106 26.70 -18.87 2.72
C THR A 106 26.20 -19.54 1.43
N THR A 107 25.18 -18.97 0.80
CA THR A 107 24.74 -19.44 -0.52
C THR A 107 25.81 -19.16 -1.58
N CYS A 108 26.41 -17.97 -1.58
CA CYS A 108 27.41 -17.53 -2.54
C CYS A 108 28.73 -18.32 -2.49
N THR A 109 29.16 -18.81 -1.33
CA THR A 109 30.46 -19.49 -1.19
C THR A 109 30.51 -20.88 -1.83
N ASN A 110 29.36 -21.54 -2.04
CA ASN A 110 29.35 -22.94 -2.47
C ASN A 110 29.12 -23.14 -3.98
N PHE A 111 28.99 -22.07 -4.77
CA PHE A 111 28.74 -22.17 -6.22
C PHE A 111 29.90 -21.63 -7.05
N LYS A 112 30.19 -22.32 -8.17
CA LYS A 112 31.12 -21.85 -9.19
C LYS A 112 30.45 -20.74 -10.00
N TYR A 113 31.05 -19.56 -9.97
CA TYR A 113 30.54 -18.36 -10.63
C TYR A 113 30.50 -18.52 -12.16
N ASN A 114 29.33 -18.26 -12.75
CA ASN A 114 29.26 -17.79 -14.12
C ASN A 114 29.58 -16.29 -14.15
N SER A 115 30.18 -15.81 -15.24
CA SER A 115 30.47 -14.39 -15.43
C SER A 115 29.20 -13.54 -15.29
N LEU A 116 29.22 -12.51 -14.44
CA LEU A 116 28.09 -11.57 -14.27
C LEU A 116 27.63 -10.95 -15.61
N LYS A 117 28.56 -10.74 -16.56
CA LYS A 117 28.22 -10.25 -17.91
C LYS A 117 27.35 -11.24 -18.70
N GLU A 118 27.56 -12.54 -18.50
CA GLU A 118 26.82 -13.59 -19.18
C GLU A 118 25.41 -13.75 -18.57
N VAL A 119 25.30 -13.58 -17.25
CA VAL A 119 24.03 -13.56 -16.50
C VAL A 119 23.18 -12.34 -16.81
N MET A 120 23.78 -11.15 -16.91
CA MET A 120 23.06 -9.92 -17.30
C MET A 120 22.53 -10.00 -18.75
N ASN A 121 23.18 -10.79 -19.62
CA ASN A 121 22.71 -11.09 -20.96
C ASN A 121 21.61 -12.16 -20.99
N LYS A 122 21.51 -13.02 -19.97
CA LYS A 122 20.37 -13.91 -19.77
C LYS A 122 19.15 -13.09 -19.35
N THR A 123 18.03 -13.39 -19.99
CA THR A 123 16.82 -12.59 -19.83
C THR A 123 16.15 -12.89 -18.49
N VAL A 124 15.96 -11.86 -17.65
CA VAL A 124 14.92 -11.85 -16.61
C VAL A 124 13.62 -12.36 -17.23
N ASP A 125 12.80 -13.10 -16.49
CA ASP A 125 11.43 -13.35 -16.93
C ASP A 125 10.76 -12.00 -17.21
N LYS A 126 10.67 -11.66 -18.50
CA LYS A 126 10.43 -10.29 -18.93
C LYS A 126 9.01 -9.84 -18.53
N THR A 127 8.13 -10.79 -18.23
CA THR A 127 6.71 -10.58 -17.94
C THR A 127 6.37 -10.54 -16.46
N ASP A 128 7.20 -11.09 -15.58
CA ASP A 128 6.87 -11.18 -14.15
C ASP A 128 6.92 -9.80 -13.45
N ARG A 129 5.93 -9.56 -12.59
CA ARG A 129 5.74 -8.36 -11.76
C ARG A 129 5.33 -8.72 -10.33
N SER A 130 5.81 -9.86 -9.83
CA SER A 130 5.50 -10.39 -8.50
C SER A 130 5.69 -9.39 -7.36
N TYR A 131 6.63 -8.44 -7.47
CA TYR A 131 6.83 -7.38 -6.48
C TYR A 131 5.58 -6.49 -6.24
N ILE A 132 4.69 -6.34 -7.23
CA ILE A 132 3.41 -5.63 -7.04
C ILE A 132 2.42 -6.48 -6.25
N SER A 133 2.41 -7.79 -6.48
CA SER A 133 1.60 -8.73 -5.70
C SER A 133 2.08 -8.78 -4.25
N TRP A 134 3.40 -8.80 -4.02
CA TRP A 134 3.99 -8.73 -2.68
C TRP A 134 3.60 -7.45 -1.96
N TYR A 135 3.79 -6.28 -2.59
CA TYR A 135 3.37 -5.00 -2.01
C TYR A 135 1.89 -5.00 -1.58
N ARG A 136 0.99 -5.49 -2.45
CA ARG A 136 -0.44 -5.59 -2.14
C ARG A 136 -0.74 -6.59 -1.01
N ALA A 137 -0.02 -7.71 -0.95
CA ALA A 137 -0.18 -8.69 0.11
C ALA A 137 0.23 -8.09 1.47
N TYR A 138 1.37 -7.42 1.53
CA TYR A 138 1.83 -6.81 2.78
C TYR A 138 0.95 -5.65 3.26
N VAL A 139 0.42 -4.81 2.35
CA VAL A 139 -0.56 -3.78 2.74
C VAL A 139 -1.79 -4.41 3.39
N ASN A 140 -2.29 -5.54 2.87
CA ASN A 140 -3.40 -6.27 3.49
C ASN A 140 -3.03 -6.89 4.84
N VAL A 141 -1.89 -7.57 4.94
CA VAL A 141 -1.42 -8.23 6.17
C VAL A 141 -1.18 -7.21 7.27
N LEU A 142 -0.46 -6.12 6.99
CA LEU A 142 -0.21 -5.05 7.96
C LEU A 142 -1.51 -4.36 8.41
N THR A 143 -2.44 -4.14 7.48
CA THR A 143 -3.76 -3.60 7.83
C THR A 143 -4.49 -4.55 8.78
N ALA A 144 -4.50 -5.86 8.49
CA ALA A 144 -5.15 -6.85 9.33
C ALA A 144 -4.51 -6.90 10.72
N ILE A 145 -3.17 -6.92 10.80
CA ILE A 145 -2.43 -6.85 12.07
C ILE A 145 -2.82 -5.60 12.85
N CYS A 146 -2.79 -4.41 12.23
CA CYS A 146 -3.11 -3.17 12.93
C CYS A 146 -4.57 -3.12 13.41
N ILE A 147 -5.53 -3.54 12.58
CA ILE A 147 -6.95 -3.55 12.96
C ILE A 147 -7.19 -4.49 14.14
N LEU A 148 -6.55 -5.66 14.16
CA LEU A 148 -6.71 -6.62 15.26
C LEU A 148 -5.92 -6.21 16.51
N ALA A 149 -4.73 -5.62 16.33
CA ALA A 149 -3.83 -5.29 17.43
C ALA A 149 -4.21 -3.98 18.15
N VAL A 150 -4.90 -3.04 17.48
CA VAL A 150 -5.13 -1.68 18.02
C VAL A 150 -5.92 -1.67 19.34
N ASP A 151 -6.74 -2.67 19.63
CA ASP A 151 -7.46 -2.74 20.91
C ASP A 151 -6.58 -3.24 22.07
N PHE A 152 -5.39 -3.79 21.79
CA PHE A 152 -4.50 -4.37 22.81
C PHE A 152 -3.43 -3.37 23.29
N LYS A 153 -3.10 -3.41 24.58
CA LYS A 153 -2.06 -2.56 25.20
C LYS A 153 -0.67 -2.75 24.57
N MET A 154 -0.40 -3.93 24.02
CA MET A 154 0.86 -4.24 23.33
C MET A 154 1.04 -3.45 22.02
N TYR A 155 -0.03 -2.92 21.43
CA TYR A 155 0.06 -2.07 20.25
C TYR A 155 0.32 -0.62 20.67
N PRO A 156 1.43 -0.01 20.22
CA PRO A 156 1.82 1.33 20.61
C PRO A 156 0.84 2.37 20.05
N ARG A 157 0.34 3.25 20.92
CA ARG A 157 -0.69 4.24 20.55
C ARG A 157 -0.21 5.25 19.50
N ARG A 158 1.10 5.51 19.42
CA ARG A 158 1.71 6.39 18.41
C ARG A 158 1.54 5.89 16.97
N LEU A 159 1.32 4.58 16.76
CA LEU A 159 1.11 3.99 15.44
C LEU A 159 -0.38 3.94 15.05
N ALA A 160 -1.29 4.16 16.00
CA ALA A 160 -2.72 4.19 15.74
C ALA A 160 -3.13 5.42 14.93
N LYS A 161 -4.40 5.45 14.53
CA LYS A 161 -4.96 6.54 13.74
C LYS A 161 -4.88 7.88 14.49
N THR A 162 -4.52 8.93 13.77
CA THR A 162 -4.61 10.29 14.31
C THR A 162 -6.04 10.84 14.19
N GLU A 163 -6.41 11.73 15.11
CA GLU A 163 -7.76 12.30 15.16
C GLU A 163 -8.01 13.30 14.04
N THR A 164 -7.12 14.29 13.90
CA THR A 164 -7.27 15.36 12.90
C THR A 164 -5.98 15.59 12.12
N PHE A 165 -4.87 15.81 12.83
CA PHE A 165 -3.54 16.02 12.24
C PHE A 165 -2.51 15.09 12.86
N GLY A 166 -1.52 14.72 12.07
CA GLY A 166 -0.40 13.89 12.49
C GLY A 166 -0.14 12.73 11.53
N THR A 167 0.82 11.89 11.90
CA THR A 167 1.27 10.76 11.07
C THR A 167 1.29 9.47 11.87
N GLY A 168 0.21 8.70 11.81
CA GLY A 168 0.15 7.33 12.34
C GLY A 168 0.40 6.28 11.27
N LEU A 169 0.88 5.09 11.64
CA LEU A 169 0.98 3.97 10.72
C LEU A 169 -0.39 3.59 10.16
N MET A 170 -1.42 3.57 11.00
CA MET A 170 -2.78 3.27 10.54
C MET A 170 -3.33 4.32 9.57
N ASP A 171 -2.77 5.53 9.54
CA ASP A 171 -3.24 6.58 8.67
C ASP A 171 -2.81 6.36 7.21
N ILE A 172 -1.66 5.74 6.97
CA ILE A 172 -1.14 5.52 5.60
C ILE A 172 -1.95 4.47 4.83
N PHE A 173 -2.54 3.49 5.53
CA PHE A 173 -3.12 2.32 4.87
C PHE A 173 -4.32 2.66 3.99
N VAL A 174 -5.13 3.65 4.38
CA VAL A 174 -6.28 4.08 3.55
C VAL A 174 -5.82 4.57 2.18
N GLY A 175 -4.72 5.32 2.15
CA GLY A 175 -4.09 5.81 0.93
C GLY A 175 -3.37 4.68 0.17
N ALA A 176 -2.62 3.83 0.89
CA ALA A 176 -1.94 2.67 0.31
C ALA A 176 -2.91 1.69 -0.36
N PHE A 177 -4.12 1.49 0.19
CA PHE A 177 -5.16 0.68 -0.44
C PHE A 177 -5.64 1.26 -1.78
N ILE A 178 -5.81 2.58 -1.84
CA ILE A 178 -6.22 3.26 -3.08
C ILE A 178 -5.10 3.17 -4.12
N MET A 179 -3.84 3.37 -3.70
CA MET A 179 -2.67 3.21 -4.56
C MET A 179 -2.54 1.77 -5.07
N CYS A 180 -2.61 0.78 -4.18
CA CYS A 180 -2.56 -0.65 -4.52
C CYS A 180 -3.58 -1.04 -5.60
N ASN A 181 -4.83 -0.57 -5.44
CA ASN A 181 -5.93 -0.92 -6.34
C ASN A 181 -5.87 -0.18 -7.68
N SER A 182 -5.29 1.02 -7.71
CA SER A 182 -5.15 1.83 -8.92
C SER A 182 -3.93 1.44 -9.76
N ILE A 183 -2.82 1.02 -9.15
CA ILE A 183 -1.62 0.55 -9.86
C ILE A 183 -1.94 -0.64 -10.80
N VAL A 184 -2.84 -1.53 -10.37
CA VAL A 184 -3.21 -2.74 -11.12
C VAL A 184 -4.53 -2.62 -11.87
N CYS A 185 -5.12 -1.42 -11.93
CA CYS A 185 -6.38 -1.24 -12.63
C CYS A 185 -6.19 -1.38 -14.15
N LYS A 186 -7.28 -1.56 -14.89
CA LYS A 186 -7.22 -1.77 -16.35
C LYS A 186 -6.73 -0.54 -17.08
N GLU A 187 -7.13 0.63 -16.60
CA GLU A 187 -6.70 1.95 -17.07
C GLU A 187 -5.18 2.11 -16.99
N ALA A 188 -4.52 1.41 -16.05
CA ALA A 188 -3.09 1.45 -15.84
C ALA A 188 -2.34 0.37 -16.62
N THR A 189 -2.92 -0.82 -16.74
CA THR A 189 -2.27 -2.02 -17.32
C THR A 189 -2.49 -2.16 -18.83
N ASP A 190 -3.61 -1.66 -19.36
CA ASP A 190 -4.03 -1.87 -20.74
C ASP A 190 -3.85 -0.59 -21.58
N SER A 191 -2.71 -0.49 -22.25
CA SER A 191 -2.39 0.65 -23.13
C SER A 191 -3.31 0.76 -24.35
N THR A 192 -4.02 -0.31 -24.72
CA THR A 192 -4.99 -0.29 -25.83
C THR A 192 -6.30 0.39 -25.45
N MET A 193 -6.53 0.65 -24.16
CA MET A 193 -7.77 1.23 -23.68
C MET A 193 -8.03 2.64 -24.21
N GLU A 194 -6.99 3.38 -24.61
CA GLU A 194 -7.13 4.70 -25.23
C GLU A 194 -7.74 4.64 -26.63
N LEU A 195 -7.57 3.50 -27.33
CA LEU A 195 -8.02 3.27 -28.71
C LEU A 195 -9.45 2.74 -28.78
N ARG A 196 -10.04 2.35 -27.64
CA ARG A 196 -11.37 1.74 -27.59
C ARG A 196 -12.47 2.76 -27.87
N GLY A 197 -13.49 2.31 -28.63
CA GLY A 197 -14.70 3.09 -28.89
C GLY A 197 -15.53 3.36 -27.63
N PHE A 198 -16.45 4.32 -27.69
CA PHE A 198 -17.28 4.73 -26.55
C PHE A 198 -18.09 3.57 -25.96
N SER A 199 -18.64 2.68 -26.80
CA SER A 199 -19.41 1.50 -26.38
C SER A 199 -18.59 0.55 -25.49
N GLU A 200 -17.33 0.29 -25.86
CA GLU A 200 -16.44 -0.57 -25.08
C GLU A 200 -16.02 0.07 -23.75
N LYS A 201 -15.83 1.40 -23.73
CA LYS A 201 -15.58 2.16 -22.49
C LYS A 201 -16.78 2.07 -21.55
N LEU A 202 -18.00 2.19 -22.08
CA LEU A 202 -19.23 2.03 -21.30
C LEU A 202 -19.38 0.60 -20.76
N ALA A 203 -19.02 -0.41 -21.55
CA ALA A 203 -18.97 -1.80 -21.08
C ALA A 203 -17.95 -1.99 -19.95
N SER A 204 -16.79 -1.33 -20.03
CA SER A 204 -15.80 -1.30 -18.95
C SER A 204 -16.36 -0.65 -17.68
N LEU A 205 -17.06 0.48 -17.81
CA LEU A 205 -17.72 1.14 -16.68
C LEU A 205 -18.79 0.25 -16.04
N LYS A 206 -19.62 -0.43 -16.85
CA LYS A 206 -20.61 -1.41 -16.37
C LYS A 206 -19.93 -2.57 -15.64
N LYS A 207 -18.78 -3.04 -16.13
CA LYS A 207 -17.98 -4.05 -15.43
C LYS A 207 -17.45 -3.53 -14.10
N VAL A 208 -16.93 -2.29 -14.05
CA VAL A 208 -16.44 -1.67 -12.82
C VAL A 208 -17.56 -1.53 -11.80
N LEU A 209 -18.73 -1.02 -12.21
CA LEU A 209 -19.95 -0.98 -11.39
C LEU A 209 -20.27 -2.36 -10.79
N ARG A 210 -20.30 -3.41 -11.62
CA ARG A 210 -20.56 -4.79 -11.16
C ARG A 210 -19.49 -5.30 -10.20
N THR A 211 -18.21 -4.96 -10.40
CA THR A 211 -17.13 -5.37 -9.50
C THR A 211 -17.04 -4.55 -8.22
N SER A 212 -17.61 -3.34 -8.20
CA SER A 212 -17.68 -2.49 -7.00
C SER A 212 -18.89 -2.84 -6.12
N LEU A 213 -19.89 -3.56 -6.64
CA LEU A 213 -21.08 -3.97 -5.89
C LEU A 213 -20.76 -4.69 -4.57
N PRO A 214 -19.85 -5.68 -4.50
CA PRO A 214 -19.48 -6.32 -3.24
C PRO A 214 -18.95 -5.33 -2.19
N LEU A 215 -18.19 -4.32 -2.60
CA LEU A 215 -17.70 -3.27 -1.69
C LEU A 215 -18.85 -2.39 -1.19
N THR A 216 -19.77 -2.01 -2.08
CA THR A 216 -20.97 -1.26 -1.68
C THR A 216 -21.84 -2.06 -0.72
N ILE A 217 -22.06 -3.35 -0.99
CA ILE A 217 -22.80 -4.25 -0.09
C ILE A 217 -22.11 -4.33 1.27
N LEU A 218 -20.79 -4.51 1.31
CA LEU A 218 -20.02 -4.55 2.55
C LEU A 218 -20.10 -3.22 3.31
N GLY A 219 -20.07 -2.09 2.60
CA GLY A 219 -20.26 -0.76 3.17
C GLY A 219 -21.64 -0.59 3.82
N VAL A 220 -22.71 -1.05 3.16
CA VAL A 220 -24.07 -1.03 3.69
C VAL A 220 -24.22 -1.99 4.86
N ALA A 221 -23.69 -3.21 4.75
CA ALA A 221 -23.72 -4.20 5.82
C ALA A 221 -23.01 -3.70 7.09
N ARG A 222 -21.85 -3.05 6.92
CA ARG A 222 -21.14 -2.40 8.04
C ARG A 222 -22.01 -1.33 8.69
N LEU A 223 -22.62 -0.44 7.91
CA LEU A 223 -23.49 0.62 8.43
C LEU A 223 -24.68 0.05 9.22
N ILE A 224 -25.32 -1.00 8.69
CA ILE A 224 -26.43 -1.65 9.38
C ILE A 224 -25.95 -2.31 10.68
N SER A 225 -24.81 -3.02 10.64
CA SER A 225 -24.25 -3.72 11.80
C SER A 225 -23.86 -2.77 12.92
N THR A 226 -23.18 -1.66 12.62
CA THR A 226 -22.73 -0.70 13.63
C THR A 226 -23.89 0.08 14.24
N LYS A 227 -24.87 0.49 13.43
CA LYS A 227 -26.09 1.16 13.91
C LYS A 227 -26.97 0.23 14.75
N SER A 228 -27.14 -1.04 14.33
CA SER A 228 -27.93 -2.02 15.10
C SER A 228 -27.24 -2.43 16.41
N SER A 229 -25.91 -2.46 16.45
CA SER A 229 -25.15 -2.84 17.65
C SER A 229 -24.89 -1.68 18.62
N ASN A 230 -25.37 -0.46 18.33
CA ASN A 230 -25.03 0.77 19.06
C ASN A 230 -23.52 0.93 19.31
N TYR A 231 -22.71 0.51 18.33
CA TYR A 231 -21.25 0.60 18.43
C TYR A 231 -20.83 2.06 18.30
N GLN A 232 -19.83 2.49 19.08
CA GLN A 232 -19.27 3.84 18.96
C GLN A 232 -18.51 3.98 17.64
N GLU A 233 -19.17 4.62 16.69
CA GLU A 233 -18.52 5.05 15.46
C GLU A 233 -17.89 6.42 15.67
N HIS A 234 -16.61 6.55 15.33
CA HIS A 234 -15.99 7.85 15.18
C HIS A 234 -16.59 8.54 13.95
N VAL A 235 -17.70 9.26 14.16
CA VAL A 235 -18.41 10.05 13.13
C VAL A 235 -17.46 11.06 12.47
N THR A 236 -16.42 11.48 13.18
CA THR A 236 -15.34 12.33 12.69
C THR A 236 -14.48 11.69 11.60
N GLU A 237 -14.45 10.36 11.43
CA GLU A 237 -13.63 9.74 10.38
C GLU A 237 -14.22 9.92 8.98
N TYR A 238 -15.50 9.62 8.79
CA TYR A 238 -16.15 9.62 7.47
C TYR A 238 -17.53 10.29 7.46
N GLY A 239 -18.17 10.42 8.62
CA GLY A 239 -19.55 10.88 8.74
C GLY A 239 -20.47 9.88 9.42
N VAL A 240 -21.76 10.20 9.45
CA VAL A 240 -22.79 9.42 10.16
C VAL A 240 -23.19 8.16 9.40
N HIS A 241 -23.26 8.24 8.07
CA HIS A 241 -23.75 7.19 7.17
C HIS A 241 -22.68 6.74 6.17
N TRP A 242 -21.51 7.36 6.18
CA TRP A 242 -20.42 7.08 5.26
C TRP A 242 -19.33 6.23 5.91
N ASN A 243 -18.66 5.41 5.12
CA ASN A 243 -17.51 4.63 5.58
C ASN A 243 -16.50 4.39 4.47
N PHE A 244 -15.35 3.82 4.83
CA PHE A 244 -14.25 3.59 3.88
C PHE A 244 -14.62 2.72 2.67
N PHE A 245 -15.49 1.71 2.82
CA PHE A 245 -15.89 0.88 1.67
C PHE A 245 -16.69 1.67 0.64
N LEU A 246 -17.55 2.59 1.10
CA LEU A 246 -18.27 3.52 0.23
C LEU A 246 -17.31 4.52 -0.43
N THR A 247 -16.32 5.04 0.29
CA THR A 247 -15.24 5.85 -0.29
C THR A 247 -14.50 5.10 -1.40
N LEU A 248 -14.08 3.86 -1.15
CA LEU A 248 -13.35 3.06 -2.15
C LEU A 248 -14.19 2.78 -3.41
N ALA A 249 -15.48 2.46 -3.22
CA ALA A 249 -16.41 2.25 -4.33
C ALA A 249 -16.64 3.54 -5.14
N ALA A 250 -16.86 4.67 -4.46
CA ALA A 250 -17.08 5.98 -5.08
C ALA A 250 -15.84 6.45 -5.85
N VAL A 251 -14.66 6.40 -5.24
CA VAL A 251 -13.39 6.78 -5.89
C VAL A 251 -13.15 5.95 -7.13
N ARG A 252 -13.28 4.62 -7.04
CA ARG A 252 -13.10 3.71 -8.19
C ARG A 252 -14.07 4.04 -9.32
N LEU A 253 -15.35 4.27 -8.99
CA LEU A 253 -16.37 4.59 -9.99
C LEU A 253 -16.12 5.95 -10.67
N LEU A 254 -15.91 7.00 -9.88
CA LEU A 254 -15.70 8.36 -10.36
C LEU A 254 -14.43 8.46 -11.21
N CYS A 255 -13.32 7.90 -10.73
CA CYS A 255 -12.07 7.92 -11.49
C CYS A 255 -12.16 7.13 -12.79
N THR A 256 -12.74 5.92 -12.79
CA THR A 256 -12.95 5.17 -14.05
C THR A 256 -13.86 5.95 -15.00
N ALA A 257 -14.95 6.56 -14.52
CA ALA A 257 -15.82 7.39 -15.36
C ALA A 257 -15.06 8.57 -15.97
N MET A 258 -14.24 9.27 -15.18
CA MET A 258 -13.39 10.36 -15.69
C MET A 258 -12.37 9.87 -16.71
N LEU A 259 -11.76 8.70 -16.53
CA LEU A 259 -10.80 8.10 -17.48
C LEU A 259 -11.46 7.42 -18.68
N CYS A 260 -12.79 7.31 -18.70
CA CYS A 260 -13.53 6.96 -19.91
C CYS A 260 -13.67 8.18 -20.82
N VAL A 261 -14.00 9.34 -20.24
CA VAL A 261 -14.16 10.62 -20.94
C VAL A 261 -12.79 11.21 -21.32
N LEU A 262 -11.88 11.25 -20.36
CA LEU A 262 -10.50 11.70 -20.52
C LEU A 262 -9.61 10.51 -20.88
N LYS A 263 -8.44 10.76 -21.48
CA LYS A 263 -7.49 9.69 -21.77
C LYS A 263 -6.76 9.27 -20.48
N PRO A 264 -6.57 7.96 -20.23
CA PRO A 264 -5.69 7.46 -19.17
C PRO A 264 -4.28 8.09 -19.15
N SER A 265 -3.77 8.58 -20.29
CA SER A 265 -2.47 9.28 -20.37
C SER A 265 -2.44 10.59 -19.61
N LYS A 266 -3.61 11.19 -19.35
CA LYS A 266 -3.75 12.42 -18.56
C LYS A 266 -3.83 12.16 -17.05
N ALA A 267 -3.70 10.91 -16.57
CA ALA A 267 -3.81 10.59 -15.14
C ALA A 267 -2.83 11.39 -14.26
N ALA A 268 -1.59 11.59 -14.70
CA ALA A 268 -0.61 12.38 -13.94
C ALA A 268 -1.07 13.83 -13.75
N LEU A 269 -1.54 14.47 -14.83
CA LEU A 269 -2.09 15.83 -14.79
C LEU A 269 -3.31 15.89 -13.88
N LEU A 270 -4.24 14.92 -14.00
CA LEU A 270 -5.42 14.86 -13.14
C LEU A 270 -5.04 14.73 -11.66
N SER A 271 -4.07 13.89 -11.32
CA SER A 271 -3.60 13.74 -9.95
C SER A 271 -3.16 15.09 -9.36
N VAL A 272 -2.30 15.82 -10.08
CA VAL A 272 -1.79 17.14 -9.66
C VAL A 272 -2.92 18.17 -9.62
N SER A 273 -3.79 18.21 -10.64
CA SER A 273 -4.91 19.15 -10.68
C SER A 273 -5.87 18.94 -9.51
N PHE A 274 -6.27 17.70 -9.22
CA PHE A 274 -7.14 17.41 -8.08
C PHE A 274 -6.47 17.75 -6.74
N ALA A 275 -5.19 17.44 -6.56
CA ALA A 275 -4.46 17.80 -5.34
C ALA A 275 -4.41 19.32 -5.14
N ALA A 276 -4.06 20.08 -6.19
CA ALA A 276 -3.96 21.53 -6.14
C ALA A 276 -5.33 22.19 -5.91
N THR A 277 -6.34 21.82 -6.70
CA THR A 277 -7.71 22.35 -6.55
C THR A 277 -8.28 22.01 -5.18
N TYR A 278 -8.09 20.78 -4.70
CA TYR A 278 -8.61 20.40 -3.40
C TYR A 278 -7.92 21.14 -2.25
N GLN A 279 -6.59 21.27 -2.30
CA GLN A 279 -5.86 22.05 -1.29
C GLN A 279 -6.26 23.53 -1.32
N TYR A 280 -6.47 24.10 -2.51
CA TYR A 280 -6.99 25.46 -2.64
C TYR A 280 -8.35 25.62 -1.96
N LEU A 281 -9.28 24.69 -2.20
CA LEU A 281 -10.59 24.69 -1.54
C LEU A 281 -10.48 24.55 -0.02
N LEU A 282 -9.61 23.66 0.47
CA LEU A 282 -9.33 23.49 1.91
C LEU A 282 -8.86 24.81 2.54
N SER A 283 -7.95 25.52 1.88
CA SER A 283 -7.48 26.84 2.32
C SER A 283 -8.55 27.94 2.25
N HIS A 284 -9.63 27.75 1.47
CA HIS A 284 -10.74 28.70 1.34
C HIS A 284 -12.01 28.19 2.03
N LYS A 285 -11.97 28.12 3.37
CA LYS A 285 -13.08 27.76 4.28
C LYS A 285 -13.57 26.30 4.25
N LEU A 286 -13.16 25.47 3.30
CA LEU A 286 -13.60 24.07 3.28
C LEU A 286 -13.03 23.28 4.48
N GLN A 287 -11.79 23.55 4.89
CA GLN A 287 -11.22 22.93 6.08
C GLN A 287 -12.04 23.26 7.34
N GLU A 288 -12.39 24.53 7.54
CA GLU A 288 -13.25 24.96 8.66
C GLU A 288 -14.61 24.27 8.62
N TYR A 289 -15.22 24.16 7.44
CA TYR A 289 -16.50 23.49 7.25
C TYR A 289 -16.45 22.00 7.59
N ILE A 290 -15.38 21.29 7.22
CA ILE A 290 -15.20 19.85 7.51
C ILE A 290 -14.96 19.62 9.01
N LEU A 291 -14.18 20.49 9.66
CA LEU A 291 -13.79 20.33 11.07
C LEU A 291 -14.85 20.82 12.06
N ARG A 292 -15.79 21.68 11.66
CA ARG A 292 -16.82 22.28 12.52
C ARG A 292 -17.67 21.22 13.24
N GLU A 293 -17.66 21.16 14.57
CA GLU A 293 -18.39 20.10 15.30
C GLU A 293 -19.93 20.12 15.16
N GLY A 294 -20.52 21.31 14.97
CA GLY A 294 -21.97 21.50 14.84
C GLY A 294 -22.52 21.34 13.40
N GLY A 295 -23.84 21.15 13.29
CA GLY A 295 -24.58 21.14 12.01
C GLY A 295 -24.70 19.77 11.32
N ARG A 296 -24.30 18.69 11.98
CA ARG A 296 -24.41 17.32 11.42
C ARG A 296 -25.84 16.83 11.20
N HIS A 297 -26.81 17.43 11.87
CA HIS A 297 -28.23 17.10 11.74
C HIS A 297 -28.98 17.96 10.72
N SER A 298 -28.31 18.90 10.04
CA SER A 298 -29.00 19.79 9.10
C SER A 298 -29.37 19.06 7.82
N ASP A 299 -28.41 18.37 7.20
CA ASP A 299 -28.55 17.76 5.87
C ASP A 299 -27.66 16.52 5.73
N LEU A 300 -28.02 15.60 4.82
CA LEU A 300 -27.24 14.40 4.52
C LEU A 300 -25.80 14.69 4.06
N LEU A 301 -25.58 15.83 3.39
CA LEU A 301 -24.24 16.28 2.99
C LEU A 301 -23.42 16.68 4.21
N SER A 302 -23.96 17.53 5.09
CA SER A 302 -23.31 17.96 6.33
C SER A 302 -23.05 16.78 7.29
N ALA A 303 -23.92 15.77 7.29
CA ALA A 303 -23.77 14.55 8.07
C ALA A 303 -22.60 13.67 7.60
N ASN A 304 -22.19 13.78 6.34
CA ASN A 304 -21.18 12.91 5.69
C ASN A 304 -20.03 13.70 5.04
N ARG A 305 -19.88 14.97 5.39
CA ARG A 305 -18.95 15.89 4.74
C ARG A 305 -17.51 15.40 4.79
N GLU A 306 -17.06 14.80 5.89
CA GLU A 306 -15.70 14.26 6.01
C GLU A 306 -15.42 13.22 4.90
N GLY A 307 -16.33 12.26 4.71
CA GLY A 307 -16.20 11.21 3.71
C GLY A 307 -16.41 11.68 2.28
N ILE A 308 -17.31 12.65 2.05
CA ILE A 308 -17.65 13.15 0.71
C ILE A 308 -16.56 14.08 0.18
N PHE A 309 -16.11 15.06 0.96
CA PHE A 309 -15.12 16.03 0.49
C PHE A 309 -13.72 15.41 0.39
N SER A 310 -13.38 14.44 1.24
CA SER A 310 -12.13 13.69 1.12
C SER A 310 -12.03 12.85 -0.16
N LEU A 311 -13.14 12.60 -0.87
CA LEU A 311 -13.12 11.94 -2.19
C LEU A 311 -12.17 12.65 -3.16
N LEU A 312 -12.10 13.98 -3.15
CA LEU A 312 -11.23 14.73 -4.06
C LEU A 312 -9.74 14.41 -3.82
N GLY A 313 -9.32 14.34 -2.55
CA GLY A 313 -7.97 13.92 -2.19
C GLY A 313 -7.69 12.46 -2.56
N TYR A 314 -8.64 11.56 -2.30
CA TYR A 314 -8.51 10.16 -2.68
C TYR A 314 -8.53 9.91 -4.20
N MET A 315 -9.24 10.74 -4.97
CA MET A 315 -9.20 10.71 -6.44
C MET A 315 -7.82 11.13 -6.95
N SER A 316 -7.18 12.13 -6.34
CA SER A 316 -5.79 12.49 -6.66
C SER A 316 -4.84 11.30 -6.45
N LEU A 317 -4.97 10.60 -5.32
CA LEU A 317 -4.20 9.37 -5.06
C LEU A 317 -4.49 8.26 -6.06
N TYR A 318 -5.75 8.04 -6.42
CA TYR A 318 -6.11 7.05 -7.43
C TYR A 318 -5.42 7.35 -8.76
N PHE A 319 -5.47 8.60 -9.23
CA PHE A 319 -4.80 8.99 -10.48
C PHE A 319 -3.26 8.91 -10.40
N ALA A 320 -2.67 9.18 -9.23
CA ALA A 320 -1.24 8.95 -8.99
C ALA A 320 -0.89 7.46 -9.15
N GLY A 321 -1.68 6.58 -8.54
CA GLY A 321 -1.47 5.14 -8.66
C GLY A 321 -1.70 4.62 -10.08
N VAL A 322 -2.67 5.14 -10.83
CA VAL A 322 -2.83 4.85 -12.28
C VAL A 322 -1.56 5.25 -13.04
N THR A 323 -1.00 6.42 -12.75
CA THR A 323 0.24 6.90 -13.39
C THR A 323 1.41 5.96 -13.11
N ILE A 324 1.61 5.58 -11.85
CA ILE A 324 2.65 4.63 -11.43
C ILE A 324 2.45 3.28 -12.13
N GLY A 325 1.22 2.76 -12.15
CA GLY A 325 0.88 1.52 -12.85
C GLY A 325 1.20 1.58 -14.35
N ARG A 326 0.88 2.69 -15.02
CA ARG A 326 1.23 2.87 -16.44
C ARG A 326 2.74 2.83 -16.68
N ILE A 327 3.55 3.38 -15.78
CA ILE A 327 5.01 3.34 -15.87
C ILE A 327 5.50 1.89 -15.69
N ILE A 328 4.98 1.17 -14.69
CA ILE A 328 5.33 -0.24 -14.41
C ILE A 328 4.96 -1.18 -15.57
N PHE A 329 3.78 -0.98 -16.16
CA PHE A 329 3.22 -1.85 -17.21
C PHE A 329 3.45 -1.31 -18.63
N GLN A 330 4.24 -0.24 -18.80
CA GLN A 330 4.48 0.40 -20.10
C GLN A 330 5.00 -0.59 -21.15
N LYS A 331 5.88 -1.52 -20.72
CA LYS A 331 6.42 -2.57 -21.57
C LYS A 331 5.91 -3.92 -21.10
N LYS A 332 5.43 -4.73 -22.05
CA LYS A 332 5.08 -6.15 -21.81
C LYS A 332 6.29 -6.96 -21.31
N ARG A 333 7.49 -6.59 -21.78
CA ARG A 333 8.75 -7.29 -21.49
C ARG A 333 9.77 -6.29 -20.94
N MET A 334 10.25 -6.48 -19.72
CA MET A 334 11.31 -5.64 -19.12
C MET A 334 12.69 -6.26 -19.31
N THR A 335 13.68 -5.39 -19.46
CA THR A 335 15.11 -5.74 -19.32
C THR A 335 15.62 -5.31 -17.95
N TRP A 336 16.82 -5.79 -17.56
CA TRP A 336 17.52 -5.30 -16.37
C TRP A 336 17.66 -3.77 -16.35
N GLY A 337 18.11 -3.19 -17.46
CA GLY A 337 18.27 -1.74 -17.59
C GLY A 337 16.94 -0.98 -17.48
N ASP A 338 15.83 -1.56 -17.97
CA ASP A 338 14.52 -0.94 -17.81
C ASP A 338 13.98 -1.05 -16.38
N ASN A 339 14.18 -2.18 -15.69
CA ASN A 339 13.81 -2.31 -14.28
C ASN A 339 14.64 -1.39 -13.38
N PHE A 340 15.93 -1.19 -13.70
CA PHE A 340 16.76 -0.20 -13.00
C PHE A 340 16.26 1.23 -13.22
N LYS A 341 15.90 1.58 -14.47
CA LYS A 341 15.26 2.86 -14.78
C LYS A 341 13.94 3.03 -14.04
N LEU A 342 13.12 1.97 -13.96
CA LEU A 342 11.86 1.98 -13.20
C LEU A 342 12.11 2.22 -11.71
N ALA A 343 13.06 1.52 -11.10
CA ALA A 343 13.44 1.73 -9.71
C ALA A 343 13.88 3.19 -9.46
N LEU A 344 14.72 3.73 -10.34
CA LEU A 344 15.14 5.13 -10.26
C LEU A 344 13.96 6.10 -10.41
N GLN A 345 13.05 5.87 -11.36
CA GLN A 345 11.85 6.69 -11.53
C GLN A 345 10.95 6.68 -10.29
N LEU A 346 10.77 5.51 -9.66
CA LEU A 346 9.99 5.38 -8.43
C LEU A 346 10.67 6.08 -7.24
N LEU A 347 12.01 5.96 -7.11
CA LEU A 347 12.78 6.67 -6.09
C LEU A 347 12.75 8.19 -6.30
N LEU A 348 12.85 8.66 -7.54
CA LEU A 348 12.73 10.08 -7.88
C LEU A 348 11.32 10.59 -7.55
N LEU A 349 10.27 9.86 -7.94
CA LEU A 349 8.89 10.20 -7.57
C LEU A 349 8.71 10.25 -6.05
N SER A 350 9.29 9.28 -5.34
CA SER A 350 9.28 9.22 -3.89
C SER A 350 9.97 10.44 -3.28
N GLY A 351 11.16 10.80 -3.74
CA GLY A 351 11.92 11.95 -3.25
C GLY A 351 11.25 13.29 -3.55
N ILE A 352 10.71 13.47 -4.77
CA ILE A 352 9.96 14.69 -5.15
C ILE A 352 8.70 14.84 -4.29
N SER A 353 7.96 13.75 -4.07
CA SER A 353 6.75 13.78 -3.23
C SER A 353 7.08 14.08 -1.77
N LEU A 354 8.19 13.53 -1.25
CA LEU A 354 8.68 13.86 0.09
C LEU A 354 9.05 15.35 0.19
N LEU A 355 9.82 15.86 -0.76
CA LEU A 355 10.20 17.28 -0.79
C LEU A 355 8.96 18.17 -0.83
N GLY A 356 7.99 17.85 -1.70
CA GLY A 356 6.73 18.57 -1.78
C GLY A 356 5.95 18.54 -0.45
N MET A 357 5.93 17.38 0.24
CA MET A 357 5.31 17.26 1.56
C MET A 357 6.03 18.16 2.57
N LEU A 358 7.37 18.13 2.62
CA LEU A 358 8.16 18.95 3.54
C LEU A 358 7.95 20.44 3.30
N VAL A 359 7.90 20.88 2.04
CA VAL A 359 7.59 22.26 1.66
C VAL A 359 6.19 22.64 2.13
N ALA A 360 5.17 21.83 1.84
CA ALA A 360 3.80 22.11 2.27
C ALA A 360 3.65 22.16 3.81
N ARG A 361 4.39 21.31 4.55
CA ARG A 361 4.47 21.38 6.01
C ARG A 361 5.16 22.65 6.50
N ALA A 362 6.20 23.13 5.81
CA ALA A 362 6.85 24.40 6.14
C ALA A 362 5.90 25.60 5.97
N TYR A 363 4.91 25.50 5.08
CA TYR A 363 3.81 26.47 4.94
C TYR A 363 2.64 26.23 5.91
N GLY A 364 2.79 25.36 6.92
CA GLY A 364 1.79 25.13 7.97
C GLY A 364 0.67 24.14 7.60
N ILE A 365 0.80 23.39 6.50
CA ILE A 365 -0.18 22.36 6.11
C ILE A 365 0.21 21.02 6.74
N ASP A 366 -0.26 20.74 7.96
CA ASP A 366 0.01 19.46 8.62
C ASP A 366 -0.72 18.29 7.95
N VAL A 367 -0.16 17.09 8.07
CA VAL A 367 -0.73 15.86 7.47
C VAL A 367 -2.07 15.56 8.11
N SER A 368 -3.11 15.37 7.30
CA SER A 368 -4.44 14.98 7.76
C SER A 368 -5.06 13.89 6.90
N ARG A 369 -5.16 12.67 7.45
CA ARG A 369 -5.93 11.57 6.84
C ARG A 369 -7.41 11.92 6.73
N ARG A 370 -7.98 12.49 7.80
CA ARG A 370 -9.43 12.79 7.90
C ARG A 370 -9.90 13.63 6.71
N MET A 371 -9.10 14.62 6.31
CA MET A 371 -9.39 15.47 5.16
C MET A 371 -8.81 14.94 3.84
N ALA A 372 -7.83 14.02 3.89
CA ALA A 372 -7.02 13.61 2.73
C ALA A 372 -6.37 14.81 2.01
N ASN A 373 -5.76 15.71 2.78
CA ASN A 373 -5.18 16.97 2.28
C ASN A 373 -3.88 16.77 1.49
N LEU A 374 -3.29 17.86 0.97
CA LEU A 374 -2.10 17.80 0.10
C LEU A 374 -0.92 17.04 0.73
N THR A 375 -0.60 17.31 1.99
CA THR A 375 0.52 16.65 2.67
C THR A 375 0.26 15.17 2.89
N PHE A 376 -0.99 14.77 3.18
CA PHE A 376 -1.38 13.36 3.20
C PHE A 376 -1.24 12.68 1.83
N ILE A 377 -1.65 13.36 0.75
CA ILE A 377 -1.53 12.85 -0.62
C ILE A 377 -0.06 12.61 -0.97
N LEU A 378 0.78 13.63 -0.79
CA LEU A 378 2.21 13.56 -1.10
C LEU A 378 2.94 12.53 -0.25
N TRP A 379 2.60 12.43 1.05
CA TRP A 379 3.14 11.41 1.94
C TRP A 379 2.78 9.99 1.46
N THR A 380 1.53 9.77 1.07
CA THR A 380 1.08 8.46 0.56
C THR A 380 1.77 8.07 -0.75
N ILE A 381 1.98 9.03 -1.66
CA ILE A 381 2.70 8.80 -2.91
C ILE A 381 4.17 8.48 -2.61
N HIS A 382 4.82 9.27 -1.75
CA HIS A 382 6.19 9.03 -1.29
C HIS A 382 6.36 7.60 -0.78
N HIS A 383 5.50 7.22 0.15
CA HIS A 383 5.52 5.95 0.84
C HIS A 383 5.31 4.77 -0.12
N SER A 384 4.26 4.84 -0.93
CA SER A 384 3.92 3.76 -1.87
C SER A 384 5.02 3.58 -2.92
N ALA A 385 5.56 4.67 -3.45
CA ALA A 385 6.66 4.61 -4.42
C ALA A 385 7.95 4.05 -3.80
N LEU A 386 8.27 4.42 -2.55
CA LEU A 386 9.43 3.90 -1.83
C LEU A 386 9.34 2.39 -1.60
N VAL A 387 8.21 1.92 -1.07
CA VAL A 387 8.01 0.49 -0.78
C VAL A 387 8.00 -0.34 -2.07
N VAL A 388 7.35 0.13 -3.14
CA VAL A 388 7.38 -0.56 -4.44
C VAL A 388 8.78 -0.59 -5.03
N ALA A 389 9.56 0.50 -4.92
CA ALA A 389 10.95 0.51 -5.36
C ALA A 389 11.82 -0.48 -4.57
N ALA A 390 11.63 -0.57 -3.25
CA ALA A 390 12.34 -1.52 -2.39
C ALA A 390 11.95 -2.97 -2.71
N MET A 391 10.68 -3.25 -2.96
CA MET A 391 10.21 -4.58 -3.39
C MET A 391 10.77 -4.96 -4.77
N LEU A 392 10.86 -4.01 -5.69
CA LEU A 392 11.50 -4.22 -6.99
C LEU A 392 13.00 -4.53 -6.83
N ALA A 393 13.70 -3.85 -5.92
CA ALA A 393 15.10 -4.13 -5.64
C ALA A 393 15.29 -5.55 -5.09
N VAL A 394 14.44 -6.00 -4.15
CA VAL A 394 14.46 -7.37 -3.64
C VAL A 394 14.14 -8.39 -4.73
N PHE A 395 13.17 -8.10 -5.59
CA PHE A 395 12.84 -8.95 -6.74
C PHE A 395 14.02 -9.11 -7.71
N LEU A 396 14.69 -8.01 -8.04
CA LEU A 396 15.87 -8.03 -8.92
C LEU A 396 17.05 -8.77 -8.27
N LEU A 397 17.25 -8.62 -6.96
CA LEU A 397 18.25 -9.37 -6.23
C LEU A 397 17.94 -10.87 -6.25
N HIS A 398 16.68 -11.26 -6.05
CA HIS A 398 16.27 -12.66 -6.12
C HIS A 398 16.50 -13.27 -7.51
N GLN A 399 16.12 -12.57 -8.58
CA GLN A 399 16.37 -13.00 -9.96
C GLN A 399 17.87 -13.14 -10.26
N LEU A 400 18.70 -12.24 -9.73
CA LEU A 400 20.15 -12.30 -9.89
C LEU A 400 20.72 -13.56 -9.21
N ILE A 401 20.28 -13.84 -7.98
CA ILE A 401 20.65 -15.02 -7.22
C ILE A 401 20.25 -16.28 -8.00
N ASP A 402 19.01 -16.39 -8.44
CA ASP A 402 18.53 -17.55 -9.21
C ASP A 402 19.39 -17.79 -10.46
N LEU A 403 19.66 -16.75 -11.25
CA LEU A 403 20.46 -16.86 -12.48
C LEU A 403 21.93 -17.23 -12.23
N VAL A 404 22.54 -16.72 -11.17
CA VAL A 404 23.94 -17.00 -10.81
C VAL A 404 24.08 -18.43 -10.29
N PHE A 405 23.13 -18.91 -9.48
CA PHE A 405 23.29 -20.16 -8.73
C PHE A 405 22.65 -21.38 -9.38
N THR A 406 21.58 -21.25 -10.15
CA THR A 406 20.88 -22.44 -10.67
C THR A 406 21.19 -22.81 -12.10
N GLY A 407 21.70 -21.92 -12.96
CA GLY A 407 21.96 -22.22 -14.39
C GLY A 407 20.70 -22.57 -15.22
N TYR A 408 19.61 -22.94 -14.54
CA TYR A 408 18.26 -23.22 -15.00
C TYR A 408 17.36 -22.10 -14.51
N THR A 409 16.63 -21.49 -15.44
CA THR A 409 15.47 -20.65 -15.15
C THR A 409 14.46 -21.46 -14.34
N MET A 410 14.48 -21.30 -13.01
CA MET A 410 13.44 -21.79 -12.12
C MET A 410 12.19 -20.93 -12.37
N LEU A 411 11.23 -21.50 -13.09
CA LEU A 411 9.91 -20.91 -13.34
C LEU A 411 9.18 -20.70 -12.00
N TYR A 412 8.69 -19.47 -11.81
CA TYR A 412 8.00 -18.97 -10.62
C TYR A 412 6.63 -19.61 -10.40
N TYR A 413 6.18 -19.56 -9.13
CA TYR A 413 4.79 -19.76 -8.69
C TYR A 413 3.90 -18.58 -9.05
#